data_AF-A0A936SW52-F1
#
_entry.id   AF-A0A936SW52-F1
#
_cell.length_a   1.000
_cell.length_b   1.000
_cell.length_c   1.000
_cell.angle_alpha   90.00
_cell.angle_beta   90.00
_cell.angle_gamma   90.00
#
_symmetry.space_group_name_H-M   'P 1'
#
loop_
_entity.id
_entity.type
_entity.pdbx_description
1 polymer ?
#
loop_
_entity_poly.entity_id
_entity_poly.type
_entity_poly.pdbx_seq_one_letter_code
_entity_poly.pdbx_strand_id
1 'polypeptide(L)'
;MLILGALITLGAAIAFLVVGGLALVGSANATSAQLIPGFRPDRPGPLERALALLGVWVPVALLCLLCLLAGIKMFGVVAAAF
;
A
#
# COMPACT_ATOMS: atom_id res chain seq x y z
N MET A 1 6.96 21.45 -23.91
CA MET A 1 7.52 20.31 -23.14
C MET A 1 6.93 20.20 -21.72
N LEU A 2 6.62 21.33 -21.06
CA LEU A 2 6.06 21.34 -19.69
C LEU A 2 4.71 20.61 -19.56
N ILE A 3 3.77 20.83 -20.48
CA ILE A 3 2.44 20.18 -20.48
C ILE A 3 2.55 18.65 -20.58
N LEU A 4 3.40 18.14 -21.48
CA LEU A 4 3.59 16.70 -21.65
C LEU A 4 4.24 16.06 -20.42
N GLY A 5 5.24 16.72 -19.83
CA GLY A 5 5.86 16.28 -18.57
C GLY A 5 4.88 16.25 -17.40
N ALA A 6 4.02 17.26 -17.28
CA ALA A 6 2.97 17.31 -16.26
C ALA A 6 1.97 16.16 -16.40
N LEU A 7 1.50 15.88 -17.62
CA LEU A 7 0.60 14.75 -17.91
C LEU A 7 1.21 13.40 -17.51
N ILE A 8 2.47 13.15 -17.89
CA ILE A 8 3.18 11.91 -17.52
C ILE A 8 3.31 11.79 -16.01
N THR A 9 3.70 12.87 -15.32
CA THR A 9 3.88 12.90 -13.87
C THR A 9 2.57 12.64 -13.12
N LEU A 10 1.47 13.23 -13.58
CA LEU A 10 0.13 12.98 -13.02
C LEU A 10 -0.32 11.53 -13.27
N GLY A 11 -0.07 10.99 -14.47
CA GLY A 11 -0.34 9.59 -14.77
C GLY A 11 0.42 8.64 -13.84
N ALA A 12 1.71 8.90 -13.60
CA ALA A 12 2.52 8.15 -12.66
C ALA A 12 1.96 8.26 -11.23
N ALA A 13 1.60 9.45 -10.77
CA ALA A 13 1.02 9.67 -9.44
C ALA A 13 -0.25 8.82 -9.23
N ILE A 14 -1.15 8.81 -10.22
CA ILE A 14 -2.36 7.98 -10.19
C ILE A 14 -1.99 6.49 -10.14
N ALA A 15 -1.03 6.04 -10.95
CA ALA A 15 -0.61 4.64 -10.94
C ALA A 15 -0.07 4.20 -9.56
N PHE A 16 0.74 5.03 -8.90
CA PHE A 16 1.23 4.74 -7.55
C PHE A 16 0.09 4.65 -6.53
N LEU A 17 -0.90 5.54 -6.60
CA LEU A 17 -2.09 5.49 -5.72
C LEU A 17 -2.91 4.22 -5.96
N VAL A 18 -3.10 3.82 -7.22
CA VAL A 18 -3.80 2.58 -7.58
C VAL A 18 -3.03 1.36 -7.05
N VAL A 19 -1.72 1.30 -7.22
CA VAL A 19 -0.88 0.20 -6.70
C VAL A 19 -0.99 0.10 -5.18
N GLY A 20 -0.89 1.23 -4.46
CA GLY A 20 -1.08 1.26 -3.01
C GLY A 20 -2.47 0.78 -2.58
N GLY A 21 -3.52 1.23 -3.27
CA GLY A 21 -4.90 0.79 -3.01
C GLY A 21 -5.11 -0.70 -3.26
N LEU A 22 -4.59 -1.22 -4.38
CA LEU A 22 -4.66 -2.65 -4.71
C LEU A 22 -3.87 -3.50 -3.69
N ALA A 23 -2.74 -3.00 -3.19
CA ALA A 23 -1.98 -3.68 -2.15
C ALA A 23 -2.78 -3.82 -0.85
N LEU A 24 -3.52 -2.79 -0.44
CA LEU A 24 -4.41 -2.85 0.74
C LEU A 24 -5.54 -3.86 0.56
N VAL A 25 -6.20 -3.84 -0.59
CA VAL A 25 -7.31 -4.76 -0.86
C VAL A 25 -6.81 -6.21 -0.95
N GLY A 26 -5.69 -6.42 -1.66
CA GLY A 26 -5.05 -7.73 -1.76
C GLY A 26 -4.60 -8.28 -0.42
N SER A 27 -3.97 -7.45 0.43
CA SER A 27 -3.52 -7.87 1.76
C SER A 27 -4.67 -8.14 2.72
N ALA A 28 -5.76 -7.36 2.66
CA ALA A 28 -6.96 -7.59 3.43
C ALA A 28 -7.59 -8.95 3.08
N ASN A 29 -7.73 -9.23 1.78
CA ASN A 29 -8.26 -10.50 1.28
C ASN A 29 -7.35 -11.68 1.63
N ALA A 30 -6.03 -11.54 1.50
CA ALA A 30 -5.08 -12.58 1.88
C ALA A 30 -5.11 -12.86 3.39
N THR A 31 -5.17 -11.81 4.22
CA THR A 31 -5.28 -11.93 5.67
C THR A 31 -6.55 -12.67 6.08
N SER A 32 -7.70 -12.31 5.49
CA SER A 32 -8.98 -12.94 5.81
C SER A 32 -9.11 -14.36 5.30
N ALA A 33 -8.46 -14.71 4.19
CA ALA A 33 -8.49 -16.06 3.63
C ALA A 33 -7.46 -17.02 4.25
N GLN A 34 -6.31 -16.53 4.71
CA GLN A 34 -5.19 -17.39 5.13
C GLN A 34 -4.88 -17.27 6.63
N LEU A 35 -4.86 -16.07 7.19
CA LEU A 35 -4.51 -15.86 8.60
C LEU A 35 -5.69 -16.03 9.57
N ILE A 36 -6.92 -15.78 9.12
CA ILE A 36 -8.12 -15.98 9.94
C ILE A 36 -8.59 -17.45 9.93
N PRO A 37 -8.61 -18.18 8.79
CA PRO A 37 -9.10 -19.55 8.74
C PRO A 37 -8.02 -20.61 9.01
N GLY A 38 -6.75 -20.33 8.70
CA GLY A 38 -5.62 -21.26 8.85
C GLY A 38 -4.98 -21.30 10.25
N PHE A 39 -5.43 -20.45 11.17
CA PHE A 39 -4.97 -20.43 12.56
C PHE A 39 -5.78 -21.45 13.41
N ARG A 40 -5.52 -22.77 13.26
CA ARG A 40 -5.50 -23.81 14.35
C ARG A 40 -5.40 -25.26 13.83
N PRO A 41 -4.60 -26.11 14.51
CA PRO A 41 -5.17 -26.95 15.59
C PRO A 41 -4.68 -26.71 17.04
N ASP A 42 -3.46 -26.24 17.32
CA ASP A 42 -3.01 -25.95 18.70
C ASP A 42 -2.91 -24.45 18.91
N ARG A 43 -3.91 -23.88 19.59
CA ARG A 43 -4.19 -22.43 19.72
C ARG A 43 -2.91 -21.58 19.92
N PRO A 44 -2.38 -20.92 18.88
CA PRO A 44 -1.28 -19.99 19.09
C PRO A 44 -1.76 -18.83 19.95
N GLY A 45 -0.88 -18.37 20.83
CA GLY A 45 -1.16 -17.33 21.79
C GLY A 45 -1.53 -16.01 21.11
N PRO A 46 -2.16 -15.07 21.84
CA PRO A 46 -2.51 -13.75 21.31
C PRO A 46 -1.29 -13.00 20.74
N LEU A 47 -0.11 -13.23 21.32
CA LEU A 47 1.15 -12.61 20.89
C LEU A 47 1.63 -13.11 19.52
N GLU A 48 1.61 -14.42 19.29
CA GLU A 48 2.04 -15.03 18.02
C GLU A 48 1.15 -14.58 16.86
N ARG A 49 -0.16 -14.46 17.13
CA ARG A 49 -1.12 -13.92 16.17
C ARG A 49 -0.86 -12.45 15.86
N ALA A 50 -0.57 -11.63 16.89
CA ALA A 50 -0.23 -10.23 16.70
C ALA A 50 1.07 -10.06 15.91
N LEU A 51 2.10 -10.87 16.18
CA LEU A 51 3.37 -10.84 15.45
C LEU A 51 3.20 -11.26 13.98
N ALA A 52 2.38 -12.27 13.70
CA ALA A 52 2.06 -12.67 12.33
C ALA A 52 1.31 -11.56 11.57
N LEU A 53 0.34 -10.91 12.22
CA LEU A 53 -0.37 -9.77 11.64
C LEU A 53 0.56 -8.59 11.40
N LEU A 54 1.44 -8.26 12.34
CA LEU A 54 2.45 -7.22 12.16
C LEU A 54 3.42 -7.56 11.02
N GLY A 55 3.89 -8.81 10.94
CA GLY A 55 4.79 -9.25 9.87
C GLY A 55 4.21 -9.09 8.47
N VAL A 56 2.88 -9.20 8.33
CA VAL A 56 2.18 -8.97 7.05
C VAL A 56 1.84 -7.50 6.84
N TRP A 57 1.30 -6.83 7.86
CA TRP A 57 0.75 -5.48 7.71
C TRP A 57 1.79 -4.36 7.78
N VAL A 58 2.92 -4.56 8.47
CA VAL A 58 4.03 -3.58 8.48
C VAL A 58 4.57 -3.31 7.07
N PRO A 59 4.97 -4.32 6.27
CA PRO A 59 5.47 -4.07 4.91
C PRO A 59 4.38 -3.52 3.99
N VAL A 60 3.12 -3.96 4.15
CA VAL A 60 1.99 -3.41 3.39
C VAL A 60 1.78 -1.93 3.72
N ALA A 61 1.77 -1.57 5.01
CA ALA A 61 1.62 -0.18 5.45
C ALA A 61 2.76 0.68 4.92
N LEU A 62 4.01 0.19 5.00
CA LEU A 62 5.17 0.90 4.46
C LEU A 62 5.03 1.13 2.95
N LEU A 63 4.66 0.11 2.18
CA LEU A 63 4.42 0.23 0.74
C LEU A 63 3.35 1.28 0.44
N CYS A 64 2.22 1.24 1.14
CA CYS A 64 1.12 2.17 0.92
C CYS A 64 1.51 3.62 1.26
N LEU A 65 2.27 3.82 2.35
CA LEU A 65 2.79 5.12 2.72
C LEU A 65 3.77 5.66 1.67
N LEU A 66 4.64 4.81 1.11
CA LEU A 66 5.56 5.20 0.05
C LEU A 66 4.84 5.54 -1.25
N CYS A 67 3.84 4.75 -1.65
CA CYS A 67 2.98 5.04 -2.80
C CYS A 67 2.22 6.37 -2.64
N LEU A 68 1.66 6.62 -1.46
CA LEU A 68 0.98 7.87 -1.14
C LEU A 68 1.95 9.05 -1.17
N LEU A 69 3.12 8.93 -0.52
CA LEU A 69 4.15 9.96 -0.50
C LEU A 69 4.63 10.28 -1.92
N ALA A 70 4.88 9.26 -2.74
CA ALA A 70 5.26 9.43 -4.14
C ALA A 70 4.18 10.21 -4.91
N GLY A 71 2.91 9.82 -4.77
CA GLY A 71 1.78 10.54 -5.37
C GLY A 71 1.74 12.02 -4.94
N ILE A 72 1.81 12.30 -3.64
CA ILE A 72 1.82 13.67 -3.10
C ILE A 72 2.99 14.48 -3.67
N LYS A 73 4.20 13.90 -3.69
CA LYS A 73 5.39 14.60 -4.19
C LYS A 73 5.31 14.87 -5.70
N MET A 74 4.80 13.92 -6.48
CA MET A 74 4.57 14.09 -7.92
C MET A 74 3.54 15.19 -8.19
N PHE A 75 2.44 15.22 -7.44
CA PHE A 75 1.47 16.31 -7.51
C PHE A 75 2.09 17.66 -7.13
N GLY A 76 2.90 17.71 -6.07
CA GLY A 76 3.59 18.92 -5.65
C GLY A 76 4.56 19.47 -6.71
N VAL A 77 5.29 18.60 -7.40
CA VAL A 77 6.18 19.00 -8.52
C VAL A 77 5.37 19.63 -9.65
N VAL A 78 4.24 19.02 -10.02
CA VAL A 78 3.37 19.57 -11.07
C VAL A 78 2.77 20.90 -10.64
N ALA A 79 2.25 21.00 -9.41
CA ALA A 79 1.66 22.23 -8.89
C ALA A 79 2.67 23.39 -8.80
N ALA A 80 3.94 23.12 -8.49
CA ALA A 80 4.98 24.14 -8.46
C ALA A 80 5.48 24.56 -9.85
N ALA A 81 5.15 23.81 -10.90
CA ALA A 81 5.56 24.09 -12.27
C ALA A 81 4.58 24.98 -13.04
N PHE A 82 3.43 25.32 -12.44
CA PHE A 82 2.39 26.21 -12.98
C PHE A 82 2.15 27.37 -12.01
#